data_AF-A0A7L8UCC2-F1
#
_entry.id   AF-A0A7L8UCC2-F1
#
_cell.length_a   1.000
_cell.length_b   1.000
_cell.length_c   1.000
_cell.angle_alpha   90.00
_cell.angle_beta   90.00
_cell.angle_gamma   90.00
#
_symmetry.space_group_name_H-M   'P 1'
#
loop_
_entity.id
_entity.type
_entity.pdbx_description
1 polymer ?
#
loop_
_entity_poly.entity_id
_entity_poly.type
_entity_poly.pdbx_seq_one_letter_code
_entity_poly.pdbx_strand_id
1 'polypeptide(L)'
;MNRIFLILAFFFCFSIAHAQDTLAEAEPPKVAAVKYTEKDIQIDSDTIEAKTFSKNFKKKYTDPEFIYEPKAPERGLWDNIKEWIASVLRRIFSFTDAKTSITFTIILLRVLAVLVIIVVIYLIVKALINKEGQWIFGKNANKRAIQYSDIEKNIHLLDFKKLIQESIQTGEKRLAIRYYYLWLLKVMAQNNYIEWDIEKTNSDYLYELKSPVYREDFTYLSYLYNYIWYGEFEIDETTFTKAENRFKKSIKTFSNE
;
A
#
# COMPACT_ATOMS: atom_id res chain seq x y z
N MET A 1 -23.76 28.53 -19.29
CA MET A 1 -22.35 28.09 -19.41
C MET A 1 -21.67 27.85 -18.06
N ASN A 2 -21.85 28.71 -17.04
CA ASN A 2 -21.13 28.58 -15.74
C ASN A 2 -21.51 27.37 -14.86
N ARG A 3 -22.74 26.84 -14.97
CA ARG A 3 -23.20 25.74 -14.10
C ARG A 3 -22.56 24.38 -14.43
N ILE A 4 -22.23 24.16 -15.71
CA ILE A 4 -21.62 22.91 -16.19
C ILE A 4 -20.14 22.85 -15.81
N PHE A 5 -19.46 24.01 -15.83
CA PHE A 5 -18.05 24.13 -15.44
C PHE A 5 -17.84 23.81 -13.96
N LEU A 6 -18.78 24.23 -13.08
CA LEU A 6 -18.73 23.92 -11.64
C LEU A 6 -18.89 22.42 -11.34
N ILE A 7 -19.74 21.71 -12.10
CA ILE A 7 -19.94 20.27 -11.93
C ILE A 7 -18.70 19.48 -12.38
N LEU A 8 -18.06 19.91 -13.47
CA LEU A 8 -16.82 19.30 -13.97
C LEU A 8 -15.63 19.54 -13.02
N ALA A 9 -15.52 20.72 -12.41
CA ALA A 9 -14.49 21.03 -11.43
C ALA A 9 -14.63 20.18 -10.14
N PHE A 10 -15.86 19.92 -9.68
CA PHE A 10 -16.13 19.14 -8.48
C PHE A 10 -15.66 17.68 -8.60
N PHE A 11 -15.83 17.05 -9.76
CA PHE A 11 -15.36 15.67 -10.00
C PHE A 11 -13.84 15.55 -10.11
N PHE A 12 -13.14 16.61 -10.53
CA PHE A 12 -11.69 16.58 -10.67
C PHE A 12 -10.96 16.68 -9.32
N CYS A 13 -11.58 17.29 -8.29
CA CYS A 13 -10.96 17.52 -6.98
C CYS A 13 -11.01 16.33 -5.99
N PHE A 14 -11.80 15.28 -6.26
CA PHE A 14 -11.98 14.15 -5.31
C PHE A 14 -11.06 12.96 -5.56
N SER A 15 -10.10 13.07 -6.47
CA SER A 15 -9.16 11.98 -6.74
C SER A 15 -8.00 12.03 -5.74
N ILE A 16 -8.09 11.15 -4.75
CA ILE A 16 -6.98 10.57 -3.97
C ILE A 16 -6.53 11.40 -2.75
N ALA A 17 -7.21 11.18 -1.62
CA ALA A 17 -6.63 11.33 -0.30
C ALA A 17 -6.39 9.92 0.27
N HIS A 18 -5.14 9.48 0.31
CA HIS A 18 -4.77 8.28 1.08
C HIS A 18 -4.53 8.73 2.52
N ALA A 19 -5.48 8.44 3.41
CA ALA A 19 -5.24 8.51 4.84
C ALA A 19 -4.32 7.34 5.21
N GLN A 20 -3.15 7.64 5.77
CA GLN A 20 -2.23 6.64 6.30
C GLN A 20 -2.32 6.67 7.82
N ASP A 21 -3.19 5.82 8.38
CA ASP A 21 -3.18 5.52 9.81
C ASP A 21 -2.03 4.54 10.09
N THR A 22 -0.88 5.09 10.48
CA THR A 22 0.21 4.31 11.10
C THR A 22 0.52 4.91 12.45
N LEU A 23 -0.24 4.51 13.47
CA LEU A 23 0.23 4.56 14.85
C LEU A 23 0.55 3.12 15.24
N ALA A 24 1.83 2.82 15.39
CA ALA A 24 2.27 1.55 15.96
C ALA A 24 1.85 1.55 17.44
N GLU A 25 0.87 0.73 17.77
CA GLU A 25 0.45 0.51 19.15
C GLU A 25 1.52 -0.38 19.82
N ALA A 26 2.37 0.25 20.65
CA ALA A 26 3.36 -0.48 21.41
C ALA A 26 2.63 -1.33 22.48
N GLU A 27 2.71 -2.66 22.35
CA GLU A 27 2.19 -3.55 23.38
C GLU A 27 2.89 -3.24 24.72
N PRO A 28 2.13 -2.93 25.80
CA PRO A 28 2.74 -2.70 27.10
C PRO A 28 3.49 -3.96 27.55
N PRO A 29 4.60 -3.81 28.30
CA PRO A 29 5.41 -4.95 28.72
C PRO A 29 4.54 -5.98 29.46
N LYS A 30 4.65 -7.25 29.06
CA LYS A 30 3.95 -8.38 29.71
C LYS A 30 4.46 -8.53 31.14
N VAL A 31 3.86 -7.80 32.07
CA VAL A 31 4.11 -7.94 33.50
C VAL A 31 3.51 -9.26 33.96
N ALA A 32 4.29 -10.09 34.66
CA ALA A 32 3.78 -11.35 35.21
C ALA A 32 2.60 -11.04 36.13
N ALA A 33 1.44 -11.66 35.86
CA ALA A 33 0.24 -11.48 36.66
C ALA A 33 0.51 -11.90 38.11
N VAL A 34 0.55 -10.93 39.02
CA VAL A 34 0.69 -11.17 40.45
C VAL A 34 -0.57 -11.89 40.91
N LYS A 35 -0.45 -13.16 41.28
CA LYS A 35 -1.57 -13.94 41.83
C LYS A 35 -1.71 -13.60 43.32
N TYR A 36 -2.71 -12.81 43.65
CA TYR A 36 -3.11 -12.55 45.02
C TYR A 36 -3.87 -13.75 45.59
N THR A 37 -3.60 -14.10 46.85
CA THR A 37 -4.31 -15.13 47.62
C THR A 37 -5.26 -14.44 48.60
N GLU A 38 -6.28 -15.13 49.12
CA GLU A 38 -7.24 -14.53 50.08
C GLU A 38 -6.58 -13.93 51.33
N LYS A 39 -5.39 -14.42 51.70
CA LYS A 39 -4.59 -13.89 52.82
C LYS A 39 -3.95 -12.53 52.54
N ASP A 40 -3.87 -12.12 51.27
CA ASP A 40 -3.26 -10.87 50.82
C ASP A 40 -4.29 -9.73 50.73
N ILE A 41 -5.56 -10.02 51.01
CA ILE A 41 -6.68 -9.07 50.93
C ILE A 41 -7.06 -8.64 52.34
N GLN A 42 -6.75 -7.40 52.70
CA GLN A 42 -7.30 -6.79 53.91
C GLN A 42 -8.73 -6.33 53.62
N ILE A 43 -9.71 -6.99 54.24
CA ILE A 43 -11.12 -6.64 54.08
C ILE A 43 -11.44 -5.50 55.03
N ASP A 44 -11.73 -4.33 54.46
CA ASP A 44 -12.21 -3.17 55.19
C ASP A 44 -13.52 -3.54 55.91
N SER A 45 -13.48 -3.49 57.24
CA SER A 45 -14.59 -3.83 58.11
C SER A 45 -15.21 -2.58 58.76
N ASP A 46 -14.82 -1.39 58.32
CA ASP A 46 -15.35 -0.14 58.85
C ASP A 46 -16.82 0.02 58.46
N THR A 47 -17.69 0.05 59.46
CA THR A 47 -19.09 0.40 59.26
C THR A 47 -19.23 1.90 59.01
N ILE A 48 -19.33 2.27 57.74
CA ILE A 48 -19.62 3.64 57.32
C ILE A 48 -21.13 3.91 57.45
N GLU A 49 -21.49 4.98 58.16
CA GLU A 49 -22.87 5.43 58.21
C GLU A 49 -23.35 5.87 56.82
N ALA A 50 -24.48 5.32 56.36
CA ALA A 50 -25.07 5.65 55.08
C ALA A 50 -25.58 7.10 55.09
N LYS A 51 -24.85 8.01 54.42
CA LYS A 51 -25.27 9.40 54.26
C LYS A 51 -26.47 9.48 53.33
N THR A 52 -27.61 9.92 53.86
CA THR A 52 -28.81 10.21 53.06
C THR A 52 -28.90 11.69 52.70
N PHE A 53 -29.41 12.00 51.51
CA PHE A 53 -29.73 13.38 51.15
C PHE A 53 -30.83 13.95 52.06
N SER A 54 -30.74 15.25 52.37
CA SER A 54 -31.82 15.93 53.09
C SER A 54 -33.10 15.94 52.25
N LYS A 55 -34.27 15.82 52.89
CA LYS A 55 -35.58 15.71 52.19
C LYS A 55 -35.85 16.84 51.19
N ASN A 56 -35.22 18.00 51.35
CA ASN A 56 -35.40 19.19 50.52
C ASN A 56 -34.13 19.63 49.78
N PHE A 57 -33.17 18.72 49.53
CA PHE A 57 -31.88 19.07 48.92
C PHE A 57 -32.02 19.87 47.62
N LYS A 58 -33.05 19.59 46.81
CA LYS A 58 -33.33 20.29 45.54
C LYS A 58 -33.58 21.80 45.69
N LYS A 59 -34.09 22.27 46.83
CA LYS A 59 -34.32 23.71 47.07
C LYS A 59 -33.04 24.54 47.08
N LYS A 60 -31.89 23.90 47.32
CA LYS A 60 -30.57 24.56 47.30
C LYS A 60 -30.06 24.81 45.87
N TYR A 61 -30.67 24.20 44.87
CA TYR A 61 -30.20 24.21 43.48
C TYR A 61 -31.20 24.87 42.53
N THR A 62 -31.96 25.85 43.04
CA THR A 62 -32.94 26.61 42.25
C THR A 62 -32.44 27.99 41.82
N ASP A 63 -31.23 28.37 42.24
CA ASP A 63 -30.63 29.64 41.85
C ASP A 63 -30.37 29.67 40.33
N PRO A 64 -30.36 30.86 39.70
CA PRO A 64 -30.11 31.01 38.27
C PRO A 64 -28.80 30.36 37.79
N GLU A 65 -27.80 30.23 38.67
CA GLU A 65 -26.54 29.54 38.40
C GLU A 65 -26.69 28.04 38.09
N PHE A 66 -27.82 27.43 38.47
CA PHE A 66 -28.15 26.02 38.24
C PHE A 66 -29.11 25.82 37.04
N ILE A 67 -29.48 26.89 36.33
CA ILE A 67 -30.31 26.82 35.13
C ILE A 67 -29.38 26.72 33.92
N TYR A 68 -29.15 25.51 33.44
CA TYR A 68 -28.37 25.25 32.24
C TYR A 68 -29.23 25.48 30.99
N GLU A 69 -29.11 26.64 30.37
CA GLU A 69 -29.60 26.82 29.00
C GLU A 69 -28.64 26.14 28.01
N PRO A 70 -29.12 25.30 27.09
CA PRO A 70 -28.29 24.81 26.01
C PRO A 70 -27.88 26.00 25.14
N LYS A 71 -26.61 26.40 25.20
CA LYS A 71 -26.06 27.39 24.26
C LYS A 71 -26.30 26.88 22.84
N ALA A 72 -26.95 27.70 22.02
CA ALA A 72 -27.07 27.41 20.60
C ALA A 72 -25.65 27.17 20.04
N PRO A 73 -25.44 26.11 19.23
CA PRO A 73 -24.13 25.84 18.68
C PRO A 73 -23.62 27.07 17.93
N GLU A 74 -22.45 27.56 18.33
CA GLU A 74 -21.79 28.67 17.65
C GLU A 74 -21.51 28.25 16.21
N ARG A 75 -22.06 29.00 15.24
CA ARG A 75 -21.87 28.69 13.82
C ARG A 75 -20.40 28.81 13.47
N GLY A 76 -19.80 27.70 13.08
CA GLY A 76 -18.41 27.69 12.64
C GLY A 76 -18.28 28.26 11.23
N LEU A 77 -17.05 28.63 10.85
CA LEU A 77 -16.69 28.97 9.47
C LEU A 77 -17.07 27.82 8.49
N TRP A 78 -17.00 26.57 8.96
CA TRP A 78 -17.37 25.39 8.19
C TRP A 78 -18.87 25.28 7.92
N ASP A 79 -19.71 25.75 8.84
CA ASP A 79 -21.17 25.75 8.65
C ASP A 79 -21.57 26.77 7.57
N ASN A 80 -20.89 27.92 7.53
CA ASN A 80 -21.07 28.91 6.47
C ASN A 80 -20.65 28.37 5.10
N ILE A 81 -19.56 27.59 5.04
CA ILE A 81 -19.11 26.94 3.79
C ILE A 81 -20.13 25.90 3.33
N LYS A 82 -20.64 25.04 4.24
CA LYS A 82 -21.67 24.06 3.92
C LYS A 82 -22.94 24.71 3.40
N GLU A 83 -23.41 25.78 4.05
CA GLU A 83 -24.59 26.52 3.59
C GLU A 83 -24.36 27.19 2.24
N TRP A 84 -23.17 27.74 2.01
CA TRP A 84 -22.81 28.28 0.69
C TRP A 84 -22.85 27.18 -0.38
N ILE A 85 -22.22 26.02 -0.15
CA ILE A 85 -22.26 24.87 -1.08
C ILE A 85 -23.71 24.41 -1.31
N ALA A 86 -24.49 24.25 -0.24
CA ALA A 86 -25.88 23.85 -0.31
C ALA A 86 -26.72 24.86 -1.11
N SER A 87 -26.46 26.16 -0.96
CA SER A 87 -27.14 27.21 -1.73
C SER A 87 -26.81 27.15 -3.23
N VAL A 88 -25.56 26.85 -3.58
CA VAL A 88 -25.10 26.67 -4.96
C VAL A 88 -25.77 25.43 -5.57
N LEU A 89 -25.79 24.31 -4.86
CA LEU A 89 -26.46 23.09 -5.31
C LEU A 89 -27.96 23.29 -5.48
N ARG A 90 -28.65 23.91 -4.52
CA ARG A 90 -30.08 24.24 -4.63
C ARG A 90 -30.35 25.08 -5.88
N ARG A 91 -29.53 26.08 -6.21
CA ARG A 91 -29.69 26.90 -7.43
C ARG A 91 -29.47 26.13 -8.73
N ILE A 92 -28.59 25.12 -8.72
CA ILE A 92 -28.31 24.27 -9.89
C ILE A 92 -29.46 23.28 -10.13
N PHE A 93 -30.01 22.71 -9.05
CA PHE A 93 -31.05 21.67 -9.09
C PHE A 93 -32.48 22.18 -8.83
N SER A 94 -32.69 23.49 -8.61
CA SER A 94 -34.04 24.08 -8.49
C SER A 94 -34.67 24.20 -9.88
N PHE A 95 -35.37 23.15 -10.29
CA PHE A 95 -36.16 23.16 -11.53
C PHE A 95 -37.61 23.51 -11.22
N THR A 96 -37.98 24.78 -11.43
CA THR A 96 -39.33 25.28 -11.14
C THR A 96 -40.34 25.01 -12.27
N ASP A 97 -39.85 24.64 -13.46
CA ASP A 97 -40.66 24.40 -14.66
C ASP A 97 -40.22 23.11 -15.36
N ALA A 98 -41.18 22.28 -15.78
CA ALA A 98 -40.97 21.00 -16.45
C ALA A 98 -40.17 21.16 -17.75
N LYS A 99 -40.37 22.26 -18.49
CA LYS A 99 -39.61 22.55 -19.73
C LYS A 99 -38.13 22.79 -19.45
N THR A 100 -37.82 23.46 -18.35
CA THR A 100 -36.44 23.75 -17.92
C THR A 100 -35.75 22.47 -17.46
N SER A 101 -36.47 21.58 -16.76
CA SER A 101 -35.97 20.26 -16.35
C SER A 101 -35.62 19.40 -17.57
N ILE A 102 -36.52 19.30 -18.56
CA ILE A 102 -36.28 18.53 -19.79
C ILE A 102 -35.07 19.07 -20.56
N THR A 103 -34.98 20.40 -20.71
CA THR A 103 -33.85 21.04 -21.40
C THR A 103 -32.53 20.77 -20.69
N PHE A 104 -32.51 20.85 -19.36
CA PHE A 104 -31.33 20.53 -18.56
C PHE A 104 -30.91 19.06 -18.74
N THR A 105 -31.86 18.11 -18.66
CA THR A 105 -31.59 16.68 -18.85
C THR A 105 -31.02 16.39 -20.24
N ILE A 106 -31.54 17.02 -21.29
CA ILE A 106 -31.02 16.86 -22.67
C ILE A 106 -29.58 17.40 -22.76
N ILE A 107 -29.29 18.57 -22.18
CA ILE A 107 -27.95 19.14 -22.18
C ILE A 107 -26.98 18.24 -21.38
N LEU A 108 -27.41 17.75 -20.23
CA LEU A 108 -26.63 16.84 -19.39
C LEU A 108 -26.27 15.55 -20.14
N LEU A 109 -27.25 14.92 -20.81
CA LEU A 109 -27.02 13.72 -21.62
C LEU A 109 -26.06 13.97 -22.79
N ARG A 110 -26.17 15.13 -23.46
CA ARG A 110 -25.23 15.50 -24.54
C ARG A 110 -23.81 15.69 -24.02
N VAL A 111 -23.63 16.37 -22.89
CA VAL A 111 -22.31 16.56 -22.27
C VAL A 111 -21.73 15.22 -21.83
N LEU A 112 -22.54 14.35 -21.23
CA LEU A 112 -22.12 13.00 -20.85
C LEU A 112 -21.69 12.18 -22.06
N ALA A 113 -22.45 12.21 -23.16
CA ALA A 113 -22.12 11.51 -24.39
C ALA A 113 -20.79 12.00 -25.00
N VAL A 114 -20.56 13.31 -25.04
CA VAL A 114 -19.28 13.89 -25.50
C VAL A 114 -18.13 13.47 -24.57
N LEU A 115 -18.35 13.47 -23.26
CA LEU A 115 -17.34 13.04 -22.28
C LEU A 115 -16.99 11.56 -22.47
N VAL A 116 -17.97 10.69 -22.69
CA VAL A 116 -17.73 9.28 -23.02
C VAL A 116 -16.88 9.15 -24.28
N ILE A 117 -17.17 9.92 -25.33
CA ILE A 117 -16.37 9.90 -26.57
C ILE A 117 -14.92 10.34 -26.29
N ILE A 118 -14.71 11.42 -25.52
CA ILE A 118 -13.37 11.89 -25.14
C ILE A 118 -12.63 10.82 -24.34
N VAL A 119 -13.30 10.18 -23.38
CA VAL A 119 -12.72 9.07 -22.60
C VAL A 119 -12.32 7.95 -23.54
N VAL A 120 -13.20 7.49 -24.43
CA VAL A 120 -12.91 6.42 -25.40
C VAL A 120 -11.71 6.78 -26.28
N ILE A 121 -11.65 7.99 -26.83
CA ILE A 121 -10.51 8.46 -27.63
C ILE A 121 -9.23 8.44 -26.80
N TYR A 122 -9.27 8.94 -25.55
CA TYR A 122 -8.14 8.88 -24.63
C TYR A 122 -7.71 7.43 -24.35
N LEU A 123 -8.66 6.50 -24.12
CA LEU A 123 -8.36 5.08 -23.92
C LEU A 123 -7.67 4.48 -25.15
N ILE A 124 -8.14 4.81 -26.37
CA ILE A 124 -7.57 4.33 -27.63
C ILE A 124 -6.16 4.87 -27.83
N VAL A 125 -5.96 6.19 -27.70
CA VAL A 125 -4.63 6.82 -27.83
C VAL A 125 -3.66 6.23 -26.81
N LYS A 126 -4.09 6.08 -25.57
CA LYS A 126 -3.29 5.46 -24.51
C LYS A 126 -2.97 3.99 -24.78
N ALA A 127 -3.92 3.22 -25.31
CA ALA A 127 -3.71 1.82 -25.68
C ALA A 127 -2.71 1.67 -26.83
N LEU A 128 -2.76 2.55 -27.83
CA LEU A 128 -1.82 2.53 -28.96
C LEU A 128 -0.40 2.94 -28.56
N ILE A 129 -0.25 3.95 -27.69
CA ILE A 129 1.06 4.40 -27.20
C ILE A 129 1.73 3.34 -26.31
N ASN A 130 0.95 2.59 -25.53
CA ASN A 130 1.47 1.59 -24.60
C ASN A 130 1.81 0.21 -25.22
N LYS A 131 1.79 0.05 -26.55
CA LYS A 131 2.19 -1.12 -27.37
C LYS A 131 1.77 -2.54 -26.94
N GLU A 132 1.10 -2.74 -25.83
CA GLU A 132 0.58 -4.03 -25.38
C GLU A 132 -0.75 -3.78 -24.64
N GLY A 133 -1.83 -4.34 -25.18
CA GLY A 133 -3.23 -4.09 -24.79
C GLY A 133 -3.66 -4.58 -23.41
N GLN A 134 -2.84 -4.40 -22.37
CA GLN A 134 -3.11 -4.93 -21.03
C GLN A 134 -3.98 -4.02 -20.13
N TRP A 135 -4.51 -2.90 -20.64
CA TRP A 135 -4.99 -1.84 -19.76
C TRP A 135 -6.52 -1.80 -19.47
N ILE A 136 -7.36 -2.65 -20.07
CA ILE A 136 -8.83 -2.56 -19.86
C ILE A 136 -9.38 -3.60 -18.86
N PHE A 137 -8.63 -4.65 -18.52
CA PHE A 137 -8.97 -5.60 -17.45
C PHE A 137 -7.84 -5.86 -16.44
N GLY A 138 -6.67 -5.25 -16.65
CA GLY A 138 -5.51 -5.39 -15.76
C GLY A 138 -5.53 -4.35 -14.64
N LYS A 139 -5.97 -4.76 -13.45
CA LYS A 139 -5.81 -4.02 -12.19
C LYS A 139 -4.32 -3.65 -12.00
N ASN A 140 -3.96 -2.39 -12.25
CA ASN A 140 -2.73 -1.70 -11.83
C ASN A 140 -1.41 -2.52 -11.67
N ALA A 141 -1.05 -3.38 -12.63
CA ALA A 141 0.17 -4.19 -12.50
C ALA A 141 1.46 -3.51 -12.97
N ASN A 142 1.38 -2.40 -13.71
CA ASN A 142 2.51 -1.94 -14.53
C ASN A 142 3.56 -1.03 -13.87
N LYS A 143 3.65 -0.96 -12.53
CA LYS A 143 4.84 -0.35 -11.89
C LYS A 143 5.40 -1.05 -10.65
N ARG A 144 4.78 -2.12 -10.14
CA ARG A 144 5.33 -2.87 -8.97
C ARG A 144 5.00 -4.37 -8.91
N ALA A 145 4.38 -4.95 -9.93
CA ALA A 145 3.94 -6.35 -9.83
C ALA A 145 4.17 -7.12 -11.13
N ILE A 146 5.44 -7.26 -11.55
CA ILE A 146 5.81 -8.62 -11.91
C ILE A 146 5.84 -9.34 -10.56
N GLN A 147 4.86 -10.21 -10.27
CA GLN A 147 4.90 -10.94 -9.01
C GLN A 147 6.22 -11.73 -8.98
N TYR A 148 6.90 -11.75 -7.84
CA TYR A 148 8.16 -12.51 -7.72
C TYR A 148 8.00 -13.98 -8.15
N SER A 149 6.80 -14.54 -7.96
CA SER A 149 6.42 -15.87 -8.44
C SER A 149 6.41 -16.01 -9.96
N ASP A 150 6.06 -14.95 -10.70
CA ASP A 150 6.00 -14.99 -12.17
C ASP A 150 7.41 -14.92 -12.77
N ILE A 151 8.34 -14.30 -12.06
CA ILE A 151 9.76 -14.21 -12.45
C ILE A 151 10.41 -15.58 -12.34
N GLU A 152 10.24 -16.25 -11.19
CA GLU A 152 10.80 -17.59 -10.95
C GLU A 152 10.22 -18.66 -11.88
N LYS A 153 8.93 -18.56 -12.23
CA LYS A 153 8.31 -19.48 -13.20
C LYS A 153 8.86 -19.33 -14.61
N ASN A 154 9.34 -18.14 -14.96
CA ASN A 154 9.69 -17.79 -16.34
C ASN A 154 11.14 -17.32 -16.48
N ILE A 155 12.08 -17.79 -15.63
CA ILE A 155 13.46 -17.29 -15.62
C ILE A 155 14.11 -17.29 -17.02
N HIS A 156 13.77 -18.25 -17.87
CA HIS A 156 14.30 -18.39 -19.23
C HIS A 156 13.90 -17.24 -20.16
N LEU A 157 12.72 -16.64 -19.96
CA LEU A 157 12.16 -15.58 -20.81
C LEU A 157 12.58 -14.17 -20.39
N LEU A 158 13.17 -14.01 -19.21
CA LEU A 158 13.47 -12.70 -18.63
C LEU A 158 14.80 -12.10 -19.13
N ASP A 159 14.77 -10.78 -19.31
CA ASP A 159 15.96 -9.93 -19.46
C ASP A 159 16.46 -9.48 -18.07
N PHE A 160 17.30 -10.30 -17.45
CA PHE A 160 17.87 -9.99 -16.14
C PHE A 160 18.74 -8.73 -16.16
N LYS A 161 19.38 -8.40 -17.28
CA LYS A 161 20.23 -7.20 -17.37
C LYS A 161 19.39 -5.94 -17.18
N LYS A 162 18.23 -5.88 -17.85
CA LYS A 162 17.27 -4.78 -17.70
C LYS A 162 16.72 -4.71 -16.28
N LEU A 163 16.27 -5.84 -15.74
CA LEU A 163 15.69 -5.91 -14.38
C LEU A 163 16.68 -5.45 -13.30
N ILE A 164 17.94 -5.86 -13.40
CA ILE A 164 19.01 -5.45 -12.47
C ILE A 164 19.27 -3.95 -12.60
N GLN A 165 19.39 -3.44 -13.83
CA GLN A 165 19.65 -2.02 -14.07
C GLN A 165 18.52 -1.14 -13.51
N GLU A 166 17.27 -1.51 -13.73
CA GLU A 166 16.11 -0.81 -13.16
C GLU A 166 16.13 -0.83 -11.63
N SER A 167 16.39 -1.98 -11.03
CA SER A 167 16.45 -2.14 -9.57
C SER A 167 17.54 -1.28 -8.93
N ILE A 168 18.72 -1.19 -9.56
CA ILE A 168 19.81 -0.33 -9.09
C ILE A 168 19.41 1.16 -9.20
N GLN A 169 18.79 1.56 -10.31
CA GLN A 169 18.35 2.95 -10.52
C GLN A 169 17.27 3.39 -9.53
N THR A 170 16.41 2.47 -9.09
CA THR A 170 15.36 2.76 -8.09
C THR A 170 15.85 2.60 -6.65
N GLY A 171 17.12 2.27 -6.42
CA GLY A 171 17.69 2.08 -5.08
C GLY A 171 17.36 0.72 -4.43
N GLU A 172 16.72 -0.18 -5.17
CA GLU A 172 16.26 -1.50 -4.71
C GLU A 172 17.41 -2.53 -4.77
N LYS A 173 18.47 -2.30 -3.98
CA LYS A 173 19.70 -3.11 -3.98
C LYS A 173 19.46 -4.59 -3.69
N ARG A 174 18.57 -4.88 -2.72
CA ARG A 174 18.20 -6.24 -2.35
C ARG A 174 17.55 -6.98 -3.52
N LEU A 175 16.71 -6.28 -4.29
CA LEU A 175 16.05 -6.83 -5.46
C LEU A 175 17.06 -7.10 -6.59
N ALA A 176 18.01 -6.20 -6.81
CA ALA A 176 19.10 -6.42 -7.76
C ALA A 176 19.89 -7.70 -7.44
N ILE A 177 20.20 -7.96 -6.16
CA ILE A 177 20.86 -9.21 -5.73
C ILE A 177 20.00 -10.45 -6.02
N ARG A 178 18.69 -10.40 -5.79
CA ARG A 178 17.79 -11.50 -6.16
C ARG A 178 17.82 -11.78 -7.65
N TYR A 179 17.83 -10.74 -8.48
CA TYR A 179 17.91 -10.90 -9.93
C TYR A 179 19.27 -11.44 -10.40
N TYR A 180 20.37 -11.06 -9.75
CA TYR A 180 21.66 -11.69 -10.00
C TYR A 180 21.64 -13.19 -9.66
N TYR A 181 21.01 -13.58 -8.55
CA TYR A 181 20.89 -14.99 -8.16
C TYR A 181 20.07 -15.80 -9.17
N LEU A 182 18.91 -15.29 -9.59
CA LEU A 182 18.08 -15.96 -10.60
C LEU A 182 18.76 -16.01 -11.98
N TRP A 183 19.54 -14.98 -12.33
CA TRP A 183 20.35 -15.00 -13.55
C TRP A 183 21.45 -16.06 -13.50
N LEU A 184 22.12 -16.23 -12.34
CA LEU A 184 23.08 -17.30 -12.12
C LEU A 184 22.45 -18.67 -12.35
N LEU A 185 21.29 -18.94 -11.73
CA LEU A 185 20.56 -20.21 -11.92
C LEU A 185 20.15 -20.43 -13.38
N LYS A 186 19.68 -19.38 -14.07
CA LYS A 186 19.40 -19.44 -15.51
C LYS A 186 20.61 -19.88 -16.33
N VAL A 187 21.78 -19.27 -16.11
CA VAL A 187 23.01 -19.59 -16.85
C VAL A 187 23.48 -21.00 -16.52
N MET A 188 23.47 -21.40 -15.25
CA MET A 188 23.82 -22.76 -14.84
C MET A 188 22.91 -23.80 -15.49
N ALA A 189 21.61 -23.55 -15.57
CA ALA A 189 20.66 -24.43 -16.23
C ALA A 189 20.87 -24.48 -17.75
N GLN A 190 21.12 -23.33 -18.40
CA GLN A 190 21.41 -23.26 -19.84
C GLN A 190 22.65 -24.06 -20.23
N ASN A 191 23.65 -24.12 -19.35
CA ASN A 191 24.90 -24.86 -19.56
C ASN A 191 24.91 -26.24 -18.89
N ASN A 192 23.74 -26.77 -18.51
CA ASN A 192 23.55 -28.13 -17.96
C ASN A 192 24.34 -28.44 -16.67
N TYR A 193 24.67 -27.42 -15.87
CA TYR A 193 25.25 -27.63 -14.54
C TYR A 193 24.19 -28.05 -13.51
N ILE A 194 22.95 -27.63 -13.72
CA ILE A 194 21.77 -27.94 -12.91
C ILE A 194 20.56 -28.15 -13.81
N GLU A 195 19.54 -28.82 -13.30
CA GLU A 195 18.20 -28.89 -13.87
C GLU A 195 17.28 -27.94 -13.10
N TRP A 196 16.90 -26.82 -13.73
CA TRP A 196 16.06 -25.80 -13.10
C TRP A 196 14.64 -26.33 -12.77
N ASP A 197 14.22 -26.13 -11.52
CA ASP A 197 12.84 -26.36 -11.06
C ASP A 197 12.48 -25.34 -9.97
N ILE A 198 11.30 -24.73 -10.07
CA ILE A 198 10.85 -23.73 -9.08
C ILE A 198 10.69 -24.31 -7.66
N GLU A 199 10.47 -25.61 -7.52
CA GLU A 199 10.29 -26.26 -6.22
C GLU A 199 11.61 -26.67 -5.56
N LYS A 200 12.73 -26.61 -6.29
CA LYS A 200 14.06 -26.95 -5.76
C LYS A 200 14.63 -25.85 -4.86
N THR A 201 15.26 -26.27 -3.77
CA THR A 201 15.99 -25.40 -2.85
C THR A 201 17.43 -25.14 -3.34
N ASN A 202 18.08 -24.13 -2.77
CA ASN A 202 19.51 -23.87 -3.03
C ASN A 202 20.40 -25.08 -2.68
N SER A 203 20.00 -25.89 -1.69
CA SER A 203 20.70 -27.12 -1.33
C SER A 203 20.53 -28.19 -2.41
N ASP A 204 19.35 -28.32 -3.00
CA ASP A 204 19.10 -29.28 -4.08
C ASP A 204 20.00 -28.97 -5.30
N TYR A 205 20.06 -27.71 -5.70
CA TYR A 205 20.98 -27.26 -6.77
C TYR A 205 22.44 -27.52 -6.45
N LEU A 206 22.85 -27.36 -5.19
CA LEU A 206 24.22 -27.66 -4.77
C LEU A 206 24.56 -29.14 -4.94
N TYR A 207 23.60 -30.06 -4.73
CA TYR A 207 23.83 -31.51 -4.89
C TYR A 207 24.03 -31.94 -6.34
N GLU A 208 23.50 -31.19 -7.31
CA GLU A 208 23.65 -31.48 -8.74
C GLU A 208 25.04 -31.10 -9.28
N LEU A 209 25.72 -30.16 -8.63
CA LEU A 209 27.05 -29.72 -9.02
C LEU A 209 28.11 -30.80 -8.72
N LYS A 210 28.78 -31.25 -9.77
CA LYS A 210 29.84 -32.29 -9.72
C LYS A 210 31.23 -31.75 -9.40
N SER A 211 31.57 -30.56 -9.89
CA SER A 211 32.89 -29.95 -9.68
C SER A 211 33.01 -29.34 -8.28
N PRO A 212 34.04 -29.69 -7.49
CA PRO A 212 34.28 -29.08 -6.18
C PRO A 212 34.40 -27.56 -6.24
N VAL A 213 35.02 -27.02 -7.30
CA VAL A 213 35.23 -25.58 -7.47
C VAL A 213 33.90 -24.84 -7.66
N TYR A 214 32.99 -25.39 -8.49
CA TYR A 214 31.68 -24.79 -8.69
C TYR A 214 30.79 -24.93 -7.46
N ARG A 215 30.89 -26.06 -6.74
CA ARG A 215 30.19 -26.24 -5.46
C ARG A 215 30.58 -25.19 -4.44
N GLU A 216 31.88 -24.93 -4.27
CA GLU A 216 32.38 -23.94 -3.31
C GLU A 216 31.89 -22.52 -3.66
N ASP A 217 32.00 -22.12 -4.93
CA ASP A 217 31.54 -20.80 -5.37
C ASP A 217 30.01 -20.64 -5.22
N PHE A 218 29.24 -21.65 -5.64
CA PHE A 218 27.78 -21.64 -5.51
C PHE A 218 27.31 -21.66 -4.04
N THR A 219 28.04 -22.36 -3.16
CA THR A 219 27.76 -22.36 -1.72
C THR A 219 27.88 -20.95 -1.15
N TYR A 220 28.97 -20.25 -1.49
CA TYR A 220 29.19 -18.88 -1.02
C TYR A 220 28.14 -17.90 -1.56
N LEU A 221 27.78 -18.01 -2.84
CA LEU A 221 26.75 -17.16 -3.46
C LEU A 221 25.36 -17.43 -2.91
N SER A 222 25.02 -18.69 -2.62
CA SER A 222 23.74 -19.07 -2.00
C SER A 222 23.66 -18.58 -0.55
N TYR A 223 24.76 -18.63 0.20
CA TYR A 223 24.85 -18.01 1.52
C TYR A 223 24.59 -16.50 1.45
N LEU A 224 25.27 -15.81 0.53
CA LEU A 224 25.13 -14.37 0.34
C LEU A 224 23.70 -13.98 -0.06
N TYR A 225 23.10 -14.70 -0.99
CA TYR A 225 21.71 -14.50 -1.39
C TYR A 225 20.75 -14.71 -0.22
N ASN A 226 20.88 -15.82 0.52
CA ASN A 226 20.00 -16.11 1.65
C ASN A 226 20.09 -15.03 2.73
N TYR A 227 21.32 -14.62 3.07
CA TYR A 227 21.57 -13.58 4.05
C TYR A 227 20.96 -12.23 3.63
N ILE A 228 21.11 -11.85 2.36
CA ILE A 228 20.64 -10.56 1.85
C ILE A 228 19.12 -10.54 1.64
N TRP A 229 18.57 -11.59 1.04
CA TRP A 229 17.17 -11.64 0.63
C TRP A 229 16.24 -11.93 1.82
N TYR A 230 16.55 -12.96 2.60
CA TYR A 230 15.73 -13.39 3.74
C TYR A 230 16.14 -12.78 5.08
N GLY A 231 17.33 -12.19 5.19
CA GLY A 231 17.80 -11.58 6.44
C GLY A 231 17.22 -10.19 6.74
N GLU A 232 16.44 -9.61 5.84
CA GLU A 232 15.84 -8.27 5.97
C GLU A 232 16.79 -7.09 6.27
N PHE A 233 18.11 -7.26 6.15
CA PHE A 233 19.08 -6.19 6.41
C PHE A 233 19.21 -5.18 5.26
N GLU A 234 19.37 -3.90 5.58
CA GLU A 234 19.78 -2.89 4.60
C GLU A 234 21.22 -3.15 4.15
N ILE A 235 21.46 -3.09 2.84
CA ILE A 235 22.78 -3.32 2.25
C ILE A 235 23.43 -1.99 1.93
N ASP A 236 24.56 -1.71 2.59
CA ASP A 236 25.38 -0.55 2.25
C ASP A 236 26.00 -0.68 0.84
N GLU A 237 26.47 0.43 0.27
CA GLU A 237 27.03 0.47 -1.08
C GLU A 237 28.27 -0.45 -1.26
N THR A 238 29.11 -0.55 -0.23
CA THR A 238 30.34 -1.33 -0.29
C THR A 238 30.05 -2.82 -0.30
N THR A 239 29.10 -3.27 0.52
CA THR A 239 28.63 -4.65 0.60
C THR A 239 27.91 -5.03 -0.68
N PHE A 240 27.06 -4.15 -1.21
CA PHE A 240 26.39 -4.34 -2.49
C PHE A 240 27.39 -4.52 -3.64
N THR A 241 28.37 -3.64 -3.75
CA THR A 241 29.39 -3.69 -4.82
C THR A 241 30.21 -4.99 -4.78
N LYS A 242 30.58 -5.45 -3.57
CA LYS A 242 31.29 -6.73 -3.39
C LYS A 242 30.43 -7.91 -3.84
N ALA A 243 29.16 -7.93 -3.43
CA ALA A 243 28.20 -8.96 -3.81
C ALA A 243 27.98 -8.98 -5.33
N GLU A 244 27.73 -7.81 -5.93
CA GLU A 244 27.55 -7.62 -7.36
C GLU A 244 28.74 -8.18 -8.15
N ASN A 245 29.96 -7.81 -7.77
CA ASN A 245 31.17 -8.28 -8.44
C ASN A 245 31.34 -9.80 -8.35
N ARG A 246 30.97 -10.41 -7.21
CA ARG A 246 31.01 -11.87 -7.07
C ARG A 246 30.02 -12.56 -7.98
N PHE A 247 28.77 -12.09 -8.04
CA PHE A 247 27.75 -12.62 -8.94
C PHE A 247 28.16 -12.47 -10.41
N LYS A 248 28.60 -11.28 -10.84
CA LYS A 248 29.09 -11.03 -12.20
C LYS A 248 30.23 -11.97 -12.58
N LYS A 249 31.19 -12.18 -11.67
CA LYS A 249 32.31 -13.11 -11.89
C LYS A 249 31.81 -14.54 -12.09
N SER A 250 30.94 -15.02 -11.22
CA SER A 250 30.42 -16.39 -11.28
C SER A 250 29.55 -16.64 -12.52
N ILE A 251 28.66 -15.70 -12.85
CA ILE A 251 27.87 -15.75 -14.09
C ILE A 251 28.77 -15.86 -15.32
N LYS A 252 29.88 -15.11 -15.36
CA LYS A 252 30.86 -15.23 -16.44
C LYS A 252 31.55 -16.60 -16.44
N THR A 253 31.91 -17.13 -15.27
CA THR A 253 32.52 -18.47 -15.13
C THR A 253 31.59 -19.56 -15.66
N PHE A 254 30.31 -19.56 -15.26
CA PHE A 254 29.33 -20.54 -15.74
C PHE A 254 28.86 -20.31 -17.18
N SER A 255 29.24 -19.21 -17.83
CA SER A 255 28.86 -18.87 -19.21
C SER A 255 29.96 -19.11 -20.26
N ASN A 256 31.22 -19.32 -19.85
CA ASN A 256 32.39 -19.33 -20.73
C ASN A 256 33.09 -20.69 -20.82
N GLU A 257 32.34 -21.77 -20.61
CA GLU A 257 32.65 -23.13 -21.08
C GLU A 257 31.54 -23.59 -22.02
#